data_AF-A0AB38BCS9-F1
#
_entry.id   AF-A0AB38BCS9-F1
#
_cell.length_a   1.000
_cell.length_b   1.000
_cell.length_c   1.000
_cell.angle_alpha   90.00
_cell.angle_beta   90.00
_cell.angle_gamma   90.00
#
_symmetry.space_group_name_H-M   'P 1'
#
loop_
_entity.id
_entity.type
_entity.pdbx_description
1 polymer ?
#
loop_
_entity_poly.entity_id
_entity_poly.type
_entity_poly.pdbx_seq_one_letter_code
_entity_poly.pdbx_strand_id
1 'polypeptide(L)' 'MLMPDPKDVRTLLSRYADARLAHAERSTCESATQLDDVSYTLCVATATTEINDALAVADRILAQSASPALSRP' A
#
# COMPACT_ATOMS: atom_id res chain seq x y z
N MET A 1 10.68 4.19 -15.15
CA MET A 1 10.08 3.68 -13.90
C MET A 1 8.62 3.43 -14.16
N LEU A 2 8.16 2.20 -13.92
CA LEU A 2 6.79 1.77 -14.15
C LEU A 2 5.93 2.37 -13.03
N MET A 3 4.94 3.22 -13.36
CA MET A 3 3.96 3.65 -12.36
C MET A 3 3.21 2.40 -11.88
N PRO A 4 3.07 2.18 -10.57
CA PRO A 4 2.38 1.01 -10.06
C PRO A 4 0.92 1.05 -10.50
N ASP A 5 0.40 -0.09 -10.97
CA ASP A 5 -1.01 -0.18 -11.39
C ASP A 5 -1.91 0.07 -10.16
N PRO A 6 -2.98 0.86 -10.26
CA PRO A 6 -3.87 1.15 -9.14
C PRO A 6 -4.45 -0.12 -8.50
N LYS A 7 -4.66 -1.18 -9.28
CA LYS A 7 -5.13 -2.48 -8.77
C LYS A 7 -4.07 -3.17 -7.92
N ASP A 8 -2.80 -3.08 -8.32
CA ASP A 8 -1.67 -3.64 -7.58
C ASP A 8 -1.47 -2.87 -6.27
N VAL A 9 -1.56 -1.53 -6.31
CA VAL A 9 -1.51 -0.68 -5.11
C VAL A 9 -2.62 -1.04 -4.13
N ARG A 10 -3.86 -1.20 -4.60
CA ARG A 10 -5.00 -1.62 -3.76
C ARG A 10 -4.76 -2.99 -3.11
N THR A 11 -4.19 -3.93 -3.87
CA THR A 11 -3.86 -5.27 -3.38
C THR A 11 -2.77 -5.21 -2.31
N LEU A 12 -1.73 -4.41 -2.53
CA LEU A 12 -0.66 -4.19 -1.55
C LEU A 12 -1.18 -3.57 -0.25
N LEU A 13 -2.08 -2.56 -0.34
CA LEU A 13 -2.70 -1.96 0.85
C LEU A 13 -3.54 -2.97 1.65
N SER A 14 -4.30 -3.84 0.97
CA SER A 14 -5.06 -4.89 1.65
C SER A 14 -4.12 -5.84 2.40
N ARG A 15 -3.04 -6.31 1.75
CA ARG A 15 -2.05 -7.18 2.38
C ARG A 15 -1.34 -6.51 3.56
N TYR A 16 -1.08 -5.21 3.46
CA TYR A 16 -0.49 -4.43 4.56
C TYR A 16 -1.44 -4.38 5.76
N ALA A 17 -2.73 -4.13 5.53
CA ALA A 17 -3.73 -4.12 6.59
C ALA A 17 -3.85 -5.50 7.27
N ASP A 18 -3.89 -6.58 6.49
CA ASP A 18 -3.94 -7.96 7.00
C ASP A 18 -2.70 -8.30 7.83
N ALA A 19 -1.50 -7.97 7.34
CA ALA A 19 -0.24 -8.17 8.06
C ALA A 19 -0.19 -7.37 9.36
N ARG A 20 -0.68 -6.12 9.34
CA ARG A 20 -0.74 -5.26 10.52
C ARG A 20 -1.71 -5.79 11.58
N LEU A 21 -2.86 -6.32 11.17
CA LEU A 21 -3.79 -7.00 12.07
C LEU A 21 -3.13 -8.25 12.68
N ALA A 22 -2.54 -9.12 11.85
CA ALA A 22 -1.87 -10.33 12.33
C ALA A 22 -0.74 -10.02 13.31
N HIS A 23 0.01 -8.94 13.09
CA HIS A 23 1.04 -8.46 14.01
C HIS A 23 0.47 -7.90 15.31
N ALA A 24 -0.65 -7.17 15.26
CA ALA A 24 -1.34 -6.70 16.45
C ALA A 24 -1.92 -7.85 17.29
N GLU A 25 -2.38 -8.92 16.65
CA GLU A 25 -2.96 -10.08 17.33
C GLU A 25 -1.90 -10.99 17.97
N ARG A 26 -0.79 -11.25 17.27
CA ARG A 26 0.18 -12.28 17.68
C ARG A 26 1.55 -11.73 18.07
N SER A 27 1.88 -10.49 17.71
CA SER A 27 3.13 -9.77 18.02
C SER A 27 4.38 -10.67 18.04
N THR A 28 4.47 -11.61 17.10
CA THR A 28 5.60 -12.53 16.94
C THR A 28 6.63 -11.95 15.98
N CYS A 29 7.87 -12.43 16.06
CA CYS A 29 8.91 -12.06 15.08
C CYS A 29 8.48 -12.33 13.63
N GLU A 30 7.77 -13.44 13.37
CA GLU A 30 7.27 -13.77 12.02
C GLU A 30 6.29 -12.73 11.49
N SER A 31 5.32 -12.31 12.33
CA SER A 31 4.37 -11.27 11.95
C SER A 31 5.02 -9.89 11.78
N ALA A 32 6.08 -9.60 12.56
CA ALA A 32 6.86 -8.37 12.39
C ALA A 32 7.61 -8.37 11.05
N THR A 33 8.27 -9.48 10.70
CA THR A 33 8.96 -9.64 9.41
C THR A 33 7.98 -9.54 8.25
N GLN A 34 6.78 -10.13 8.36
CA GLN A 34 5.77 -10.04 7.32
C GLN A 34 5.28 -8.59 7.12
N LEU A 35 5.07 -7.86 8.22
CA LEU A 35 4.69 -6.45 8.14
C LEU A 35 5.81 -5.60 7.52
N ASP A 36 7.07 -5.87 7.85
CA ASP A 36 8.23 -5.17 7.30
C ASP A 36 8.41 -5.43 5.80
N ASP A 37 8.28 -6.68 5.35
CA ASP A 37 8.40 -7.07 3.94
C ASP A 37 7.34 -6.39 3.06
N VAL A 38 6.08 -6.37 3.54
CA VAL A 38 4.99 -5.67 2.84
C VAL A 38 5.21 -4.15 2.87
N SER A 39 5.70 -3.61 3.99
CA SER A 39 6.02 -2.18 4.10
C SER A 39 7.12 -1.76 3.13
N TYR A 40 8.19 -2.55 3.06
CA TYR A 40 9.31 -2.33 2.14
C TYR A 40 8.85 -2.39 0.68
N THR A 41 8.04 -3.39 0.34
CA THR A 41 7.46 -3.53 -1.01
C THR A 41 6.59 -2.31 -1.35
N LEU A 42 5.77 -1.83 -0.41
CA LEU A 42 4.94 -0.65 -0.63
C LEU A 42 5.82 0.58 -0.87
N CYS A 43 6.83 0.81 -0.02
CA CYS A 43 7.79 1.92 -0.17
C CYS A 43 8.49 1.91 -1.55
N VAL A 44 8.96 0.75 -2.01
CA VAL A 44 9.58 0.63 -3.33
C VAL A 44 8.57 0.89 -4.45
N ALA A 45 7.36 0.35 -4.34
CA ALA A 45 6.30 0.54 -5.34
C ALA A 45 5.87 2.02 -5.45
N THR A 46 5.87 2.75 -4.34
CA THR A 46 5.50 4.18 -4.29
C THR A 46 6.69 5.12 -4.40
N ALA A 47 7.91 4.60 -4.56
CA ALA A 47 9.17 5.36 -4.56
C ALA A 47 9.33 6.27 -3.32
N THR A 48 8.96 5.77 -2.14
CA THR A 48 9.09 6.44 -0.85
C THR A 48 10.04 5.68 0.07
N THR A 49 10.51 6.34 1.12
CA THR A 49 11.39 5.72 2.14
C THR A 49 10.62 5.28 3.39
N GLU A 50 9.56 6.02 3.74
CA GLU A 50 8.76 5.78 4.93
C GLU A 50 7.40 5.18 4.59
N ILE A 51 6.89 4.30 5.46
CA ILE A 51 5.60 3.63 5.26
C ILE A 51 4.44 4.63 5.25
N ASN A 52 4.49 5.68 6.07
CA ASN A 52 3.45 6.71 6.11
C ASN A 52 3.38 7.49 4.79
N ASP A 53 4.54 7.80 4.20
CA ASP A 53 4.61 8.44 2.88
C ASP A 53 4.11 7.50 1.78
N ALA A 54 4.46 6.22 1.88
CA ALA A 54 4.01 5.19 0.96
C ALA A 54 2.48 5.10 0.93
N LEU A 55 1.84 5.07 2.10
CA LEU A 55 0.38 5.07 2.23
C LEU A 55 -0.24 6.33 1.62
N ALA A 56 0.32 7.51 1.89
CA ALA A 56 -0.17 8.77 1.34
C ALA A 56 -0.02 8.87 -0.20
N VAL A 57 1.01 8.26 -0.77
CA VAL A 57 1.19 8.16 -2.24
C VAL A 57 0.21 7.13 -2.82
N ALA A 58 0.07 5.98 -2.19
CA ALA A 58 -0.86 4.93 -2.58
C ALA A 58 -2.31 5.45 -2.64
N ASP A 59 -2.76 6.16 -1.61
CA ASP A 59 -4.08 6.78 -1.58
C ASP A 59 -4.28 7.81 -2.70
N ARG A 60 -3.25 8.60 -3.02
CA ARG A 60 -3.31 9.54 -4.15
C ARG A 60 -3.46 8.81 -5.49
N ILE A 61 -2.74 7.72 -5.71
CA ILE A 61 -2.85 6.89 -6.93
C ILE A 61 -4.26 6.31 -7.05
N LEU A 62 -4.81 5.81 -5.94
CA LEU A 62 -6.16 5.27 -5.90
C LEU A 62 -7.22 6.35 -6.11
N ALA A 63 -7.07 7.52 -5.51
CA ALA A 63 -7.99 8.65 -5.67
C ALA A 63 -8.04 9.17 -7.11
N GLN A 64 -6.87 9.26 -7.78
CA GLN A 64 -6.79 9.62 -9.21
C GLN A 64 -7.48 8.58 -10.10
N SER A 65 -7.34 7.30 -9.74
CA SER A 65 -7.92 6.18 -10.50
C SER A 65 -9.40 5.94 -10.23
N ALA A 66 -9.89 6.35 -9.06
CA ALA A 66 -11.31 6.39 -8.73
C ALA A 66 -12.02 7.62 -9.36
N SER A 67 -11.25 8.58 -9.88
CA SER A 67 -11.76 9.83 -10.48
C SER A 67 -11.70 9.90 -12.02
N PRO A 68 -12.08 8.89 -12.82
CA PRO A 68 -12.40 9.09 -14.23
C PRO A 68 -13.86 9.59 -14.44
N ALA A 69 -14.65 9.72 -13.38
CA ALA A 69 -16.09 10.00 -13.44
C ALA A 69 -16.46 11.43 -13.00
N LEU A 70 -15.95 12.44 -13.71
CA LEU A 70 -16.59 13.78 -13.76
C LEU A 70 -16.47 14.44 -15.14
N SER A 71 -16.07 13.68 -16.16
CA SER A 71 -16.09 14.10 -17.57
C SER A 71 -17.06 13.20 -18.34
N ARG A 72 -18.36 13.43 -18.17
CA ARG A 72 -19.36 12.93 -19.12
C ARG A 72 -20.17 14.13 -19.62
N PRO A 73 -20.09 14.47 -20.93
CA PRO A 73 -20.77 15.62 -21.51
C PRO A 73 -22.29 15.45 -21.54
#